data_AF-A0A661M1L5-F1
#
_entry.id   AF-A0A661M1L5-F1
#
_cell.length_a   1.000
_cell.length_b   1.000
_cell.length_c   1.000
_cell.angle_alpha   90.00
_cell.angle_beta   90.00
_cell.angle_gamma   90.00
#
_symmetry.space_group_name_H-M   'P 1'
#
loop_
_entity.id
_entity.type
_entity.pdbx_description
1 polymer ?
#
loop_
_entity_poly.entity_id
_entity_poly.type
_entity_poly.pdbx_seq_one_letter_code
_entity_poly.pdbx_strand_id
1 'polypeptide(L)' 'MCESNIILEHDGTRELVMEEVVQVLIDGDKIQLFGILGERKEV' A
#
# COMPACT_ATOMS: atom_id res chain seq x y z
N MET A 1 7.37 -10.40 12.82
CA MET A 1 6.83 -10.01 11.50
C MET A 1 6.89 -8.50 11.47
N CYS A 2 7.17 -7.91 10.32
CA CYS A 2 7.24 -6.46 10.18
C CYS A 2 6.21 -6.06 9.12
N GLU A 3 5.25 -5.25 9.53
CA GLU A 3 4.23 -4.63 8.69
C GLU A 3 4.56 -3.15 8.44
N SER A 4 3.97 -2.57 7.40
CA SER A 4 4.20 -1.17 7.00
C SER A 4 2.89 -0.47 6.68
N ASN A 5 2.86 0.85 6.94
CA ASN A 5 1.77 1.71 6.50
C ASN A 5 2.16 2.36 5.17
N ILE A 6 1.29 2.26 4.17
CA ILE A 6 1.52 2.82 2.84
C ILE A 6 0.84 4.18 2.74
N ILE A 7 1.63 5.19 2.40
CA ILE A 7 1.21 6.57 2.23
C ILE A 7 1.50 6.98 0.79
N LEU A 8 0.52 7.58 0.12
CA LEU A 8 0.70 8.20 -1.18
C LEU A 8 0.88 9.70 -1.01
N GLU A 9 1.94 10.25 -1.60
CA GLU A 9 2.18 11.69 -1.61
C GLU A 9 1.94 12.23 -3.03
N HIS A 10 1.00 13.17 -3.15
CA HIS A 10 0.68 13.85 -4.41
C HIS A 10 0.34 15.31 -4.12
N ASP A 11 0.93 16.24 -4.90
CA ASP A 11 0.75 17.69 -4.75
C ASP A 11 0.93 18.21 -3.31
N GLY A 12 1.90 17.67 -2.59
CA GLY A 12 2.19 18.02 -1.19
C GLY A 12 1.17 17.50 -0.17
N THR A 13 0.15 16.74 -0.62
CA THR A 13 -0.80 16.04 0.23
C THR A 13 -0.33 14.62 0.47
N ARG A 14 -0.39 14.18 1.73
CA ARG A 14 -0.11 12.79 2.14
C ARG A 14 -1.41 12.11 2.52
N GLU A 15 -1.73 11.03 1.82
CA GLU A 15 -2.91 10.20 2.09
C GLU A 15 -2.48 8.82 2.57
N LEU A 16 -3.03 8.36 3.70
CA LEU A 16 -2.87 6.99 4.16
C LEU A 16 -3.70 6.07 3.25
N VAL A 17 -3.01 5.20 2.51
CA VAL A 17 -3.65 4.30 1.55
C VAL A 17 -4.07 3.00 2.21
N MET A 18 -3.19 2.42 3.04
CA MET A 18 -3.42 1.13 3.69
C MET A 18 -2.47 0.94 4.88
N GLU A 19 -2.99 0.41 5.99
CA GLU A 19 -2.22 0.01 7.17
C GLU A 19 -1.89 -1.48 7.11
N GLU A 20 -0.93 -1.90 7.93
CA GLU A 20 -0.59 -3.32 8.15
C GLU A 20 -0.25 -4.10 6.86
N VAL A 21 0.37 -3.42 5.88
CA VAL A 21 0.79 -4.01 4.61
C VAL A 21 2.02 -4.88 4.82
N VAL A 22 1.95 -6.11 4.31
CA VAL A 22 3.04 -7.11 4.38
C VAL A 22 3.67 -7.39 3.02
N GLN A 23 3.01 -7.01 1.92
CA GLN A 23 3.55 -7.17 0.56
C GLN A 23 3.06 -6.05 -0.36
N VAL A 24 3.97 -5.58 -1.22
CA VAL A 24 3.71 -4.64 -2.30
C VAL A 24 4.21 -5.28 -3.59
N LEU A 25 3.35 -5.36 -4.61
CA LEU A 25 3.71 -5.79 -5.97
C LEU A 25 3.56 -4.62 -6.93
N ILE A 26 4.54 -4.43 -7.80
CA ILE A 26 4.54 -3.37 -8.81
C ILE A 26 4.53 -4.04 -10.17
N ASP A 27 3.50 -3.78 -10.97
CA ASP A 27 3.38 -4.26 -12.35
C ASP A 27 3.05 -3.07 -13.27
N GLY A 28 4.09 -2.53 -13.90
CA GLY A 28 3.98 -1.35 -14.76
C GLY A 28 3.48 -0.12 -13.97
N ASP A 29 2.27 0.31 -14.29
CA ASP A 29 1.58 1.45 -13.68
C ASP A 29 0.64 1.06 -12.52
N LYS A 30 0.53 -0.24 -12.20
CA LYS A 30 -0.32 -0.75 -11.13
C LYS A 30 0.49 -1.13 -9.90
N ILE A 31 0.01 -0.73 -8.73
CA ILE A 31 0.57 -1.17 -7.45
C ILE A 31 -0.47 -1.98 -6.69
N GLN A 32 -0.13 -3.22 -6.33
CA GLN A 32 -0.99 -4.08 -5.52
C GLN A 32 -0.44 -4.20 -4.09
N LEU A 33 -1.27 -3.85 -3.11
CA LEU A 33 -0.97 -3.89 -1.68
C LEU A 33 -1.70 -5.08 -1.04
N PHE A 34 -1.01 -5.79 -0.15
CA PHE A 34 -1.56 -6.92 0.58
C PHE A 34 -1.37 -6.73 2.09
N GLY A 35 -2.47 -6.76 2.82
CA GLY A 35 -2.52 -6.64 4.28
C GLY A 35 -2.25 -7.96 4.99
N ILE A 36 -1.92 -7.87 6.28
CA ILE A 36 -1.61 -9.04 7.11
C ILE A 36 -2.81 -9.98 7.31
N LEU A 37 -4.05 -9.49 7.20
CA LEU A 37 -5.26 -10.30 7.32
C LEU A 37 -5.83 -10.73 5.96
N GLY A 38 -5.07 -10.52 4.88
CA GLY A 38 -5.44 -10.91 3.52
C GLY A 38 -6.22 -9.84 2.75
N GLU A 39 -6.34 -8.62 3.28
CA GLU A 39 -6.87 -7.48 2.54
C GLU A 39 -6.03 -7.19 1.29
N ARG A 40 -6.67 -6.66 0.24
CA ARG A 40 -6.00 -6.30 -1.01
C ARG A 40 -6.49 -4.96 -1.50
N LYS A 41 -5.58 -4.13 -2.01
CA LYS A 41 -5.89 -2.83 -2.61
C LYS A 41 -5.00 -2.58 -3.83
N GLU A 42 -5.61 -2.20 -4.95
CA GLU A 42 -4.89 -1.70 -6.14
C GLU A 42 -4.87 -0.17 -6.08
N VAL A 43 -3.71 0.41 -6.35
CA VAL A 43 -3.45 1.85 -6.46
C VAL A 43 -2.92 2.12 -7.85
#